data_AF-A0A7W7W0I7-F1
#
_entry.id   AF-A0A7W7W0I7-F1
#
_cell.length_a   1.000
_cell.length_b   1.000
_cell.length_c   1.000
_cell.angle_alpha   90.00
_cell.angle_beta   90.00
_cell.angle_gamma   90.00
#
_symmetry.space_group_name_H-M   'P 1'
#
loop_
_entity.id
_entity.type
_entity.pdbx_description
1 polymer ?
#
loop_
_entity_poly.entity_id
_entity_poly.type
_entity_poly.pdbx_seq_one_letter_code
_entity_poly.pdbx_strand_id
1 'polypeptide(L)'
;MSLDEAARQLEAAVHDARVSFDCIELEDLDRAHTNAITARAAVDAAEYAIRVELERRQEQEADEEAASDAEAGASAGGESADDRSG
;
A
#
# COMPACT_ATOMS: atom_id res chain seq x y z
N MET A 1 7.17 -0.66 -6.08
CA MET A 1 7.26 0.71 -5.54
C MET A 1 7.18 0.59 -4.01
N SER A 2 7.99 1.30 -3.23
CA SER A 2 8.02 1.18 -1.75
C SER A 2 7.26 2.33 -1.07
N LEU A 3 6.94 2.18 0.22
CA LEU A 3 6.37 3.26 1.02
C LEU A 3 7.33 4.46 1.16
N ASP A 4 8.64 4.24 1.18
CA ASP A 4 9.62 5.33 1.17
C ASP A 4 9.53 6.15 -0.12
N GLU A 5 9.30 5.49 -1.25
CA GLU A 5 9.07 6.17 -2.52
C GLU A 5 7.73 6.92 -2.50
N ALA A 6 6.68 6.34 -1.90
CA ALA A 6 5.41 7.04 -1.72
C ALA A 6 5.58 8.35 -0.92
N ALA A 7 6.36 8.31 0.17
CA ALA A 7 6.66 9.50 0.96
C ALA A 7 7.42 10.57 0.16
N ARG A 8 8.44 10.17 -0.60
CA ARG A 8 9.20 11.10 -1.48
C ARG A 8 8.30 11.73 -2.55
N GLN A 9 7.41 10.95 -3.15
CA GLN A 9 6.47 11.46 -4.14
C GLN A 9 5.47 12.44 -3.51
N LEU A 10 4.98 12.18 -2.30
CA LEU A 10 4.12 13.13 -1.58
C LEU A 10 4.85 14.43 -1.22
N GLU A 11 6.12 14.37 -0.82
CA GLU A 11 6.94 15.56 -0.58
C GLU A 11 7.10 16.41 -1.86
N ALA A 12 7.39 15.76 -3.00
CA ALA A 12 7.45 16.42 -4.30
C ALA A 12 6.09 17.03 -4.69
N ALA A 13 4.98 16.31 -4.48
CA ALA A 13 3.65 16.82 -4.76
C ALA A 13 3.31 18.06 -3.95
N VAL A 14 3.65 18.07 -2.65
CA VAL A 14 3.45 19.24 -1.78
C VAL A 14 4.29 20.43 -2.23
N HIS A 15 5.54 20.19 -2.63
CA HIS A 15 6.39 21.23 -3.18
C HIS A 15 5.77 21.85 -4.44
N ASP A 16 5.40 21.01 -5.40
CA ASP A 16 4.85 21.48 -6.68
C ASP A 16 3.50 22.18 -6.50
N ALA A 17 2.65 21.70 -5.58
CA ALA A 17 1.40 22.38 -5.23
C ALA A 17 1.65 23.79 -4.65
N ARG A 18 2.67 23.97 -3.81
CA ARG A 18 3.06 25.29 -3.29
C ARG A 18 3.55 26.22 -4.39
N VAL A 19 4.44 25.72 -5.26
CA VAL A 19 4.92 26.49 -6.41
C VAL A 19 3.76 26.89 -7.33
N SER A 20 2.80 25.98 -7.56
CA SER A 20 1.61 26.27 -8.35
C SER A 20 0.79 27.42 -7.74
N PHE A 21 0.56 27.37 -6.43
CA PHE A 21 -0.14 28.44 -5.71
C PHE A 21 0.58 29.79 -5.84
N ASP A 22 1.89 29.84 -5.61
CA ASP A 22 2.67 31.07 -5.73
C ASP A 22 2.67 31.61 -7.17
N CYS A 23 2.66 30.74 -8.19
CA CYS A 23 2.58 31.16 -9.58
C CYS A 23 1.21 31.78 -9.93
N ILE A 24 0.12 31.32 -9.30
CA ILE A 24 -1.22 31.92 -9.47
C ILE A 24 -1.22 33.36 -8.95
N GLU A 25 -0.62 33.63 -7.79
CA GLU A 25 -0.53 34.99 -7.23
C GLU A 25 0.29 35.95 -8.11
N LEU A 26 1.24 35.41 -8.88
CA LEU A 26 2.08 36.15 -9.82
C LEU A 26 1.49 36.25 -11.24
N GLU A 27 0.27 35.74 -11.45
CA GLU A 27 -0.39 35.63 -12.76
C GLU A 27 0.39 34.81 -13.81
N ASP A 28 1.31 33.93 -13.37
CA ASP A 28 2.09 33.03 -14.23
C ASP A 28 1.37 31.68 -14.38
N LEU A 29 0.26 31.68 -15.11
CA LEU A 29 -0.66 30.55 -15.20
C LEU A 29 -0.08 29.32 -15.92
N ASP A 30 0.85 29.52 -16.88
CA ASP A 30 1.48 28.41 -17.59
C ASP A 30 2.41 27.61 -16.64
N ARG A 31 3.19 28.30 -15.81
CA ARG A 31 3.97 27.62 -14.76
C ARG A 31 3.08 27.04 -13.67
N ALA A 32 2.02 27.74 -13.26
CA ALA A 32 1.07 27.20 -12.29
C ALA A 32 0.46 25.88 -12.76
N HIS A 33 -0.01 25.84 -14.01
CA HIS A 33 -0.62 24.65 -14.61
C HIS A 33 0.36 23.48 -14.72
N THR A 34 1.61 23.76 -15.12
CA THR A 34 2.64 22.72 -15.20
C THR A 34 2.90 22.09 -13.84
N ASN A 35 3.09 22.90 -12.79
CA ASN A 35 3.32 22.39 -11.43
C ASN A 35 2.08 21.67 -10.86
N ALA A 36 0.86 22.10 -11.23
CA ALA A 36 -0.35 21.37 -10.85
C ALA A 36 -0.41 19.96 -11.49
N ILE A 37 0.02 19.83 -12.75
CA ILE A 37 0.10 18.53 -13.43
C ILE A 37 1.14 17.63 -12.76
N THR A 38 2.33 18.14 -12.46
CA THR A 38 3.40 17.35 -11.82
C THR A 38 3.00 16.93 -10.41
N ALA A 39 2.38 17.83 -9.63
CA ALA A 39 1.84 17.49 -8.32
C ALA A 39 0.82 16.34 -8.40
N ARG A 40 -0.10 16.37 -9.37
CA ARG A 40 -1.07 15.28 -9.57
C ARG A 40 -0.37 13.97 -9.90
N ALA A 41 0.58 13.97 -10.83
CA ALA A 41 1.31 12.76 -11.21
C ALA A 41 2.08 12.14 -10.03
N ALA A 42 2.66 12.98 -9.16
CA ALA A 42 3.33 12.52 -7.94
C ALA A 42 2.35 11.94 -6.91
N VAL A 43 1.16 12.53 -6.76
CA VAL A 43 0.09 11.96 -5.91
C VAL A 43 -0.37 10.61 -6.44
N ASP A 44 -0.59 10.48 -7.76
CA ASP A 44 -1.01 9.21 -8.38
C ASP A 44 0.06 8.11 -8.16
N ALA A 45 1.34 8.47 -8.25
CA ALA A 45 2.44 7.56 -7.98
C ALA A 45 2.50 7.12 -6.50
N ALA A 46 2.29 8.05 -5.57
CA ALA A 46 2.24 7.76 -4.15
C ALA A 46 1.04 6.87 -3.78
N GLU A 47 -0.14 7.18 -4.30
CA GLU A 47 -1.36 6.38 -4.13
C GLU A 47 -1.13 4.95 -4.61
N TYR A 48 -0.56 4.78 -5.80
CA TYR A 48 -0.27 3.48 -6.36
C TYR A 48 0.64 2.65 -5.44
N ALA A 49 1.71 3.26 -4.92
CA ALA A 49 2.64 2.60 -4.01
C ALA A 49 1.97 2.18 -2.69
N ILE A 50 1.09 3.03 -2.15
CA ILE A 50 0.32 2.72 -0.93
C ILE A 50 -0.65 1.57 -1.20
N ARG A 51 -1.40 1.63 -2.31
CA ARG A 51 -2.36 0.60 -2.68
C ARG A 51 -1.70 -0.77 -2.82
N VAL A 52 -0.55 -0.84 -3.51
CA VAL A 52 0.21 -2.09 -3.66
C VAL A 52 0.65 -2.65 -2.30
N GLU A 53 1.08 -1.80 -1.36
CA GLU A 53 1.47 -2.27 -0.03
C GLU A 53 0.26 -2.73 0.80
N LEU A 54 -0.91 -2.10 0.64
CA LEU A 54 -2.15 -2.57 1.29
C LEU A 54 -2.57 -3.94 0.76
N GLU A 55 -2.56 -4.12 -0.56
CA GLU A 55 -2.85 -5.41 -1.21
C GLU A 55 -1.88 -6.49 -0.71
N ARG A 56 -0.58 -6.20 -0.66
CA ARG A 56 0.45 -7.11 -0.14
C ARG A 56 0.16 -7.56 1.29
N ARG A 57 -0.28 -6.65 2.17
CA ARG A 57 -0.59 -6.97 3.57
C ARG A 57 -1.83 -7.84 3.72
N GLN A 58 -2.87 -7.57 2.93
CA GLN A 58 -4.08 -8.40 2.92
C GLN A 58 -3.77 -9.83 2.47
N GLU A 59 -2.90 -10.00 1.48
CA GLU A 59 -2.44 -11.33 1.03
C GLU A 59 -1.67 -12.07 2.14
N GLN A 60 -0.76 -11.38 2.85
CA GLN A 60 -0.05 -11.95 4.00
C GLN A 60 -0.99 -12.39 5.12
N GLU A 61 -1.97 -11.57 5.46
CA GLU A 61 -2.97 -11.90 6.49
C GLU A 61 -3.79 -13.14 6.08
N ALA A 62 -4.21 -13.24 4.82
CA ALA A 62 -4.93 -14.40 4.30
C ALA A 62 -4.08 -15.68 4.30
N ASP A 63 -2.79 -15.58 3.95
CA ASP A 63 -1.85 -16.70 3.99
C ASP A 63 -1.59 -17.17 5.44
N GLU A 64 -1.46 -16.24 6.38
CA GLU A 64 -1.29 -16.51 7.81
C GLU A 64 -2.54 -17.20 8.41
N GLU A 65 -3.74 -16.75 8.05
CA GLU A 65 -5.00 -17.38 8.43
C GLU A 65 -5.09 -18.82 7.90
N ALA A 66 -4.81 -19.03 6.62
CA ALA A 66 -4.82 -20.35 5.99
C ALA A 66 -3.81 -21.32 6.63
N ALA A 67 -2.63 -20.83 7.00
CA ALA A 67 -1.63 -21.63 7.73
C ALA A 67 -2.13 -22.01 9.14
N SER A 68 -2.78 -21.09 9.84
CA SER A 68 -3.33 -21.33 11.18
C SER A 68 -4.45 -22.37 11.18
N ASP A 69 -5.33 -22.35 10.17
CA ASP A 69 -6.42 -23.32 10.00
C ASP A 69 -5.88 -24.72 9.68
N ALA A 70 -4.81 -24.81 8.88
CA ALA A 70 -4.16 -26.07 8.54
C ALA A 70 -3.52 -26.74 9.76
N GLU A 71 -2.83 -25.97 10.61
CA GLU A 71 -2.23 -26.46 11.87
C GLU A 71 -3.28 -26.91 12.88
N ALA A 72 -4.39 -26.16 13.01
CA ALA A 72 -5.52 -26.54 13.87
C ALA A 72 -6.17 -27.86 13.42
N GLY A 73 -6.37 -28.03 12.10
CA GLY A 73 -6.92 -29.27 11.53
C GLY A 73 -6.01 -30.49 11.71
N ALA A 74 -4.69 -30.31 11.65
CA ALA A 74 -3.72 -31.37 11.88
C ALA A 74 -3.70 -31.84 13.35
N SER A 75 -3.88 -30.92 14.31
CA SER A 75 -3.90 -31.25 15.74
C SER A 75 -5.13 -32.07 16.17
N ALA A 76 -6.26 -31.96 15.45
CA ALA A 76 -7.49 -32.67 15.77
C ALA A 76 -7.52 -34.13 15.24
N GLY A 77 -6.58 -34.53 14.37
CA GLY A 77 -6.54 -35.86 13.75
C GLY A 77 -5.71 -36.93 14.48
N GLY A 78 -5.08 -36.59 15.62
CA GLY A 78 -4.06 -37.43 16.27
C GLY A 78 -4.55 -38.47 17.30
N GLU A 79 -5.83 -38.48 17.68
CA GLU A 79 -6.33 -39.33 18.77
C GLU A 79 -7.24 -40.46 18.26
N SER A 80 -6.63 -41.51 17.70
CA SER A 80 -7.26 -42.84 17.64
C SER A 80 -6.20 -43.94 17.77
N ALA A 81 -5.52 -43.95 18.92
CA ALA A 81 -4.71 -45.09 19.33
C ALA A 81 -5.62 -46.21 19.85
N ASP A 82 -5.44 -47.39 19.29
CA ASP A 82 -5.47 -48.69 19.96
C ASP A 82 -6.58 -48.93 21.00
N ASP A 83 -7.72 -49.47 20.57
CA ASP A 83 -8.52 -50.37 21.43
C ASP A 83 -9.41 -51.29 20.57
N ARG A 84 -8.84 -52.31 19.93
CA ARG A 84 -9.53 -53.58 19.58
C ARG A 84 -8.51 -54.72 19.44
N SER A 85 -7.94 -55.14 20.57
CA SER A 85 -7.39 -56.49 20.72
C SER A 85 -7.92 -57.05 22.03
N GLY A 86 -8.87 -57.98 21.93
CA GLY A 86 -9.53 -58.63 23.05
C GLY A 86 -10.76 -59.41 22.59
#